data_AF-A0A2E3K7E5-F1
#
_entry.id   AF-A0A2E3K7E5-F1
#
_cell.length_a   1.000
_cell.length_b   1.000
_cell.length_c   1.000
_cell.angle_alpha   90.00
_cell.angle_beta   90.00
_cell.angle_gamma   90.00
#
_symmetry.space_group_name_H-M   'P 1'
#
loop_
_entity.id
_entity.type
_entity.pdbx_description
1 polymer ?
#
loop_
_entity_poly.entity_id
_entity_poly.type
_entity_poly.pdbx_seq_one_letter_code
_entity_poly.pdbx_strand_id
1 'polypeptide(L)'
;MTLLFDDIGDRLKAFRLGSGLSAEEIAKRIGVSRTALYRLEKGELVKIDTLERLSELLDVSVPTLLGVGVEYIGSAVSFFERLRQIEEASEHITVLAGSISYLLASEEFHGVLAEVLAESLPEGTDSRVSNLLEVLRRRKDSYMRRRPGILNLISGTEIERFLSNGLVGKIGLSPDTQFKRRAAARAEACHLANLMESEPIGVQIGIIPGTLPHNSFQIFRQAHRRLLALSPFRLGEQPNISAGIAMITSAEEALALHQRTVENMWLRSKKGCAGATYLRSLIAIHAV
;
A
#
# COMPACT_ATOMS: atom_id res chain seq x y z
N MET A 1 22.90 12.04 -4.91
CA MET A 1 21.83 11.11 -5.31
C MET A 1 22.49 9.94 -6.02
N THR A 2 22.74 8.85 -5.31
CA THR A 2 23.40 7.69 -5.91
C THR A 2 22.34 6.89 -6.65
N LEU A 3 22.43 6.83 -7.97
CA LEU A 3 21.59 5.94 -8.78
C LEU A 3 22.00 4.50 -8.44
N LEU A 4 21.19 3.80 -7.64
CA LEU A 4 21.36 2.37 -7.41
C LEU A 4 20.71 1.65 -8.60
N PHE A 5 21.51 0.96 -9.41
CA PHE A 5 21.02 0.24 -10.59
C PHE A 5 19.94 -0.79 -10.25
N ASP A 6 19.99 -1.37 -9.04
CA ASP A 6 18.95 -2.26 -8.51
C ASP A 6 17.56 -1.60 -8.47
N ASP A 7 17.49 -0.30 -8.17
CA ASP A 7 16.21 0.42 -8.13
C ASP A 7 15.60 0.59 -9.54
N ILE A 8 16.42 0.62 -10.59
CA ILE A 8 15.93 0.70 -11.98
C ILE A 8 15.25 -0.63 -12.34
N GLY A 9 15.91 -1.75 -12.05
CA GLY A 9 15.35 -3.08 -12.26
C GLY A 9 14.04 -3.28 -11.50
N ASP A 10 14.00 -2.83 -10.25
CA ASP A 10 12.80 -2.85 -9.42
C ASP A 10 11.64 -2.07 -10.04
N ARG A 11 11.88 -0.85 -10.52
CA ARG A 11 10.87 -0.04 -11.19
C ARG A 11 10.39 -0.69 -12.48
N LEU A 12 11.31 -1.19 -13.31
CA LEU A 12 10.96 -1.90 -14.55
C LEU A 12 10.02 -3.07 -14.27
N LYS A 13 10.35 -3.89 -13.26
CA LYS A 13 9.51 -5.00 -12.84
C LYS A 13 8.13 -4.54 -12.39
N ALA A 14 8.06 -3.49 -11.57
CA ALA A 14 6.80 -2.96 -11.09
C ALA A 14 5.91 -2.45 -12.23
N PHE A 15 6.46 -1.63 -13.14
CA PHE A 15 5.71 -1.11 -14.29
C PHE A 15 5.31 -2.21 -15.27
N ARG A 16 6.14 -3.24 -15.48
CA ARG A 16 5.71 -4.42 -16.23
C ARG A 16 4.50 -5.09 -15.57
N LEU A 17 4.54 -5.35 -14.27
CA LEU A 17 3.43 -6.04 -13.61
C LEU A 17 2.13 -5.23 -13.71
N GLY A 18 2.21 -3.91 -13.64
CA GLY A 18 1.03 -3.05 -13.80
C GLY A 18 0.58 -2.81 -15.23
N SER A 19 1.37 -3.11 -16.26
CA SER A 19 0.95 -3.02 -17.66
C SER A 19 0.03 -4.18 -18.08
N GLY A 20 -0.02 -5.26 -17.29
CA GLY A 20 -0.79 -6.46 -17.59
C GLY A 20 -0.18 -7.33 -18.70
N LEU A 21 0.93 -6.91 -19.31
CA LEU A 21 1.63 -7.68 -20.33
C LEU A 21 2.50 -8.76 -19.69
N SER A 22 2.53 -9.93 -20.33
CA SER A 22 3.46 -10.99 -19.95
C SER A 22 4.91 -10.58 -20.23
N ALA A 23 5.84 -11.21 -19.51
CA ALA A 23 7.27 -11.02 -19.74
C ALA A 23 7.69 -11.40 -21.17
N GLU A 24 7.01 -12.37 -21.78
CA GLU A 24 7.26 -12.80 -23.16
C GLU A 24 6.82 -11.75 -24.18
N GLU A 25 5.63 -11.17 -24.01
CA GLU A 25 5.14 -10.12 -24.89
C GLU A 25 6.03 -8.88 -24.85
N ILE A 26 6.44 -8.45 -23.66
CA ILE A 26 7.35 -7.30 -23.52
C ILE A 26 8.70 -7.61 -24.16
N ALA A 27 9.30 -8.75 -23.87
CA ALA A 27 10.59 -9.14 -24.43
C ALA A 27 10.55 -9.16 -25.97
N LYS A 28 9.47 -9.71 -26.54
CA LYS A 28 9.25 -9.73 -28.00
C LYS A 28 9.12 -8.31 -28.58
N ARG A 29 8.33 -7.43 -27.94
CA ARG A 29 8.11 -6.05 -28.43
C ARG A 29 9.37 -5.19 -28.38
N ILE A 30 10.22 -5.37 -27.37
CA ILE A 30 11.50 -4.63 -27.26
C ILE A 30 12.68 -5.38 -27.93
N GLY A 31 12.44 -6.52 -28.59
CA GLY A 31 13.47 -7.24 -29.33
C GLY A 31 14.58 -7.86 -28.47
N VAL A 32 14.27 -8.36 -27.27
CA VAL A 32 15.22 -9.05 -26.38
C VAL A 32 14.70 -10.44 -25.99
N SER A 33 15.57 -11.28 -25.44
CA SER A 33 15.13 -12.57 -24.88
C SER A 33 14.44 -12.38 -23.53
N ARG A 34 13.57 -13.31 -23.15
CA ARG A 34 12.94 -13.34 -21.80
C ARG A 34 14.00 -13.32 -20.68
N THR A 35 15.11 -14.03 -20.87
CA THR A 35 16.25 -14.03 -19.94
C THR A 35 16.90 -12.65 -19.84
N ALA A 36 17.08 -11.95 -20.96
CA ALA A 36 17.61 -10.59 -20.96
C ALA A 36 16.67 -9.63 -20.20
N LEU A 37 15.35 -9.75 -20.40
CA LEU A 37 14.36 -8.97 -19.64
C LEU A 37 14.49 -9.20 -18.13
N TYR A 38 14.63 -10.45 -17.67
CA TYR A 38 14.82 -10.71 -16.24
C TYR A 38 16.14 -10.19 -15.67
N ARG A 39 17.20 -10.12 -16.48
CA ARG A 39 18.47 -9.49 -16.06
C ARG A 39 18.34 -7.97 -15.95
N LEU A 40 17.53 -7.35 -16.82
CA LEU A 40 17.18 -5.92 -16.70
C LEU A 40 16.42 -5.66 -15.40
N GLU A 41 15.41 -6.49 -15.08
CA GLU A 41 14.64 -6.39 -13.83
C GLU A 41 15.47 -6.64 -12.57
N LYS A 42 16.64 -7.26 -12.70
CA LYS A 42 17.62 -7.42 -11.61
C LYS A 42 18.67 -6.31 -11.53
N GLY A 43 18.62 -5.33 -12.44
CA GLY A 43 19.60 -4.23 -12.48
C GLY A 43 20.95 -4.58 -13.15
N GLU A 44 21.10 -5.78 -13.73
CA GLU A 44 22.40 -6.29 -14.18
C GLU A 44 22.90 -5.71 -15.53
N LEU A 45 22.02 -5.18 -16.41
CA LEU A 45 22.35 -4.87 -17.82
C LEU A 45 21.53 -3.73 -18.46
N VAL A 46 21.45 -2.54 -17.87
CA VAL A 46 20.62 -1.45 -18.43
C VAL A 46 21.37 -0.66 -19.52
N LYS A 47 21.13 -0.98 -20.79
CA LYS A 47 21.50 -0.11 -21.92
C LYS A 47 20.46 1.01 -22.07
N ILE A 48 20.92 2.24 -22.33
CA ILE A 48 20.03 3.42 -22.47
C ILE A 48 18.97 3.17 -23.55
N ASP A 49 19.36 2.70 -24.74
CA ASP A 49 18.43 2.37 -25.83
C ASP A 49 17.38 1.29 -25.46
N THR A 50 17.72 0.35 -24.58
CA THR A 50 16.74 -0.62 -24.07
C THR A 50 15.80 0.01 -23.05
N LEU A 51 16.31 0.93 -22.22
CA LEU A 51 15.52 1.68 -21.26
C LEU A 51 14.52 2.61 -21.95
N GLU A 52 14.92 3.28 -23.04
CA GLU A 52 14.05 4.12 -23.86
C GLU A 52 12.89 3.32 -24.46
N ARG A 53 13.19 2.18 -25.11
CA ARG A 53 12.16 1.27 -25.65
C ARG A 53 11.20 0.73 -24.59
N LEU A 54 11.71 0.43 -23.39
CA LEU A 54 10.87 0.02 -22.27
C LEU A 54 10.00 1.17 -21.76
N SER A 55 10.54 2.38 -21.70
CA SER A 55 9.82 3.58 -21.26
C SER A 55 8.66 3.90 -22.19
N GLU A 56 8.87 3.81 -23.51
CA GLU A 56 7.83 3.97 -24.53
C GLU A 56 6.78 2.86 -24.43
N LEU A 57 7.20 1.60 -24.31
CA LEU A 57 6.28 0.47 -24.25
C LEU A 57 5.41 0.48 -22.99
N LEU A 58 5.96 0.93 -21.87
CA LEU A 58 5.27 0.97 -20.57
C LEU A 58 4.56 2.30 -20.30
N ASP A 59 4.62 3.25 -21.25
CA ASP A 59 4.06 4.60 -21.14
C ASP A 59 4.53 5.33 -19.86
N VAL A 60 5.84 5.32 -19.64
CA VAL A 60 6.50 5.97 -18.50
C VAL A 60 7.71 6.75 -18.94
N SER A 61 8.04 7.82 -18.21
CA SER A 61 9.24 8.60 -18.53
C SER A 61 10.52 7.86 -18.13
N VAL A 62 11.60 8.05 -18.89
CA VAL A 62 12.95 7.58 -18.51
C VAL A 62 13.36 8.12 -17.12
N PRO A 63 13.17 9.40 -16.77
CA PRO A 63 13.42 9.90 -15.40
C PRO A 63 12.68 9.11 -14.31
N THR A 64 11.42 8.72 -14.53
CA THR A 64 10.66 7.86 -13.61
C THR A 64 11.37 6.53 -13.39
N LEU A 65 11.81 5.86 -14.47
CA LEU A 65 12.53 4.58 -14.38
C LEU A 65 13.91 4.72 -13.71
N LEU A 66 14.58 5.85 -13.93
CA LEU A 66 15.84 6.17 -13.26
C LEU A 66 15.66 6.58 -11.79
N GLY A 67 14.43 6.84 -11.34
CA GLY A 67 14.16 7.30 -9.98
C GLY A 67 14.57 8.75 -9.73
N VAL A 68 14.62 9.57 -10.77
CA VAL A 68 14.97 10.99 -10.67
C VAL A 68 13.70 11.81 -10.40
N GLY A 69 13.67 12.51 -9.27
CA GLY A 69 12.57 13.40 -8.90
C GLY A 69 11.39 12.66 -8.25
N VAL A 70 10.24 12.67 -8.94
CA VAL A 70 9.00 12.04 -8.49
C VAL A 70 8.65 10.88 -9.43
N GLU A 71 8.48 9.70 -8.86
CA GLU A 71 7.95 8.54 -9.57
C GLU A 71 6.42 8.66 -9.63
N TYR A 72 5.86 8.87 -10.81
CA TYR A 72 4.41 8.86 -11.05
C TYR A 72 3.96 7.45 -11.46
N ILE A 73 2.94 6.92 -10.78
CA ILE A 73 2.50 5.54 -10.94
C ILE A 73 0.98 5.49 -11.08
N GLY A 74 0.49 5.16 -12.29
CA GLY A 74 -0.95 5.09 -12.59
C GLY A 74 -1.62 3.74 -12.32
N SER A 75 -0.86 2.70 -11.98
CA SER A 75 -1.38 1.35 -11.73
C SER A 75 -1.23 0.96 -10.26
N ALA A 76 -2.33 0.49 -9.66
CA ALA A 76 -2.31 -0.02 -8.28
C ALA A 76 -1.32 -1.20 -8.13
N VAL A 77 -1.27 -2.11 -9.12
CA VAL A 77 -0.33 -3.24 -9.12
C VAL A 77 1.11 -2.74 -9.11
N SER A 78 1.46 -1.79 -10.00
CA SER A 78 2.80 -1.19 -10.02
C SER A 78 3.12 -0.52 -8.69
N PHE A 79 2.17 0.24 -8.14
CA PHE A 79 2.38 0.97 -6.89
C PHE A 79 2.63 0.03 -5.72
N PHE A 80 1.80 -1.00 -5.56
CA PHE A 80 1.98 -1.95 -4.46
C PHE A 80 3.21 -2.85 -4.65
N GLU A 81 3.66 -3.16 -5.88
CA GLU A 81 4.96 -3.84 -6.07
C GLU A 81 6.12 -2.90 -5.71
N ARG A 82 6.05 -1.61 -6.07
CA ARG A 82 7.03 -0.61 -5.62
C ARG A 82 7.09 -0.52 -4.10
N LEU A 83 5.93 -0.47 -3.43
CA LEU A 83 5.89 -0.50 -1.97
C LEU A 83 6.54 -1.78 -1.43
N ARG A 84 6.24 -2.96 -1.99
CA ARG A 84 6.86 -4.22 -1.58
C ARG A 84 8.40 -4.17 -1.63
N GLN A 85 8.94 -3.62 -2.71
CA GLN A 85 10.39 -3.49 -2.91
C GLN A 85 11.00 -2.49 -1.90
N ILE A 86 10.35 -1.36 -1.67
CA ILE A 86 10.81 -0.35 -0.71
C ILE A 86 10.74 -0.87 0.73
N GLU A 87 9.66 -1.56 1.09
CA GLU A 87 9.43 -2.19 2.40
C GLU A 87 10.49 -3.24 2.71
N GLU A 88 10.90 -4.03 1.72
CA GLU A 88 11.91 -5.08 1.87
C GLU A 88 13.28 -4.55 2.32
N ALA A 89 13.61 -3.30 1.99
CA ALA A 89 14.84 -2.61 2.40
C ALA A 89 14.63 -1.60 3.55
N SER A 90 13.42 -1.48 4.09
CA SER A 90 13.11 -0.52 5.15
C SER A 90 13.43 -1.05 6.53
N GLU A 91 13.97 -0.18 7.39
CA GLU A 91 14.16 -0.42 8.82
C GLU A 91 12.96 0.09 9.62
N HIS A 92 12.37 1.21 9.17
CA HIS A 92 11.16 1.77 9.76
C HIS A 92 10.17 2.25 8.70
N ILE A 93 8.90 2.08 9.00
CA ILE A 93 7.78 2.46 8.15
C ILE A 93 6.82 3.30 9.00
N THR A 94 6.51 4.51 8.55
CA THR A 94 5.40 5.29 9.12
C THR A 94 4.25 5.29 8.14
N VAL A 95 3.07 4.90 8.59
CA VAL A 95 1.86 4.78 7.77
C VAL A 95 0.80 5.73 8.32
N LEU A 96 0.34 6.65 7.48
CA LEU A 96 -0.93 7.32 7.69
C LEU A 96 -2.00 6.56 6.92
N ALA A 97 -2.70 5.66 7.61
CA ALA A 97 -3.76 4.86 7.05
C ALA A 97 -5.11 5.52 7.27
N GLY A 98 -6.05 5.24 6.36
CA GLY A 98 -7.43 5.66 6.50
C GLY A 98 -8.10 4.98 7.70
N SER A 99 -8.53 3.74 7.50
CA SER A 99 -9.10 2.87 8.54
C SER A 99 -8.19 1.71 8.95
N ILE A 100 -7.41 1.15 8.03
CA ILE A 100 -6.59 -0.06 8.26
C ILE A 100 -5.22 0.08 7.57
N SER A 101 -4.16 -0.36 8.26
CA SER A 101 -2.85 -0.59 7.64
C SER A 101 -2.70 -2.06 7.27
N TYR A 102 -2.54 -2.34 5.98
CA TYR A 102 -2.51 -3.69 5.44
C TYR A 102 -1.43 -4.60 6.06
N LEU A 103 -0.24 -4.06 6.36
CA LEU A 103 0.85 -4.85 6.98
C LEU A 103 0.52 -5.34 8.40
N LEU A 104 -0.39 -4.63 9.09
CA LEU A 104 -0.86 -4.97 10.43
C LEU A 104 -2.22 -5.69 10.42
N ALA A 105 -2.85 -5.83 9.25
CA ALA A 105 -4.18 -6.39 9.14
C ALA A 105 -4.20 -7.90 9.47
N SER A 106 -5.34 -8.43 9.88
CA SER A 106 -5.49 -9.87 10.17
C SER A 106 -5.43 -10.74 8.90
N GLU A 107 -5.32 -12.06 9.06
CA GLU A 107 -5.48 -13.01 7.95
C GLU A 107 -6.93 -13.05 7.43
N GLU A 108 -7.92 -12.84 8.31
CA GLU A 108 -9.33 -12.78 7.95
C GLU A 108 -9.61 -11.60 7.00
N PHE A 109 -9.03 -10.42 7.29
CA PHE A 109 -9.09 -9.27 6.39
C PHE A 109 -8.53 -9.60 5.00
N HIS A 110 -7.38 -10.30 4.94
CA HIS A 110 -6.79 -10.71 3.66
C HIS A 110 -7.74 -11.64 2.88
N GLY A 111 -8.37 -12.60 3.55
CA GLY A 111 -9.31 -13.54 2.92
C GLY A 111 -10.52 -12.85 2.29
N VAL A 112 -11.03 -11.80 2.94
CA VAL A 112 -12.17 -11.01 2.46
C VAL A 112 -11.80 -10.06 1.31
N LEU A 113 -10.54 -9.61 1.25
CA LEU A 113 -10.10 -8.57 0.33
C LEU A 113 -10.33 -8.91 -1.15
N ALA A 114 -10.20 -10.19 -1.53
CA ALA A 114 -10.38 -10.61 -2.91
C ALA A 114 -11.79 -10.30 -3.45
N GLU A 115 -12.80 -10.63 -2.66
CA GLU A 115 -14.19 -10.38 -3.00
C GLU A 115 -14.50 -8.88 -3.01
N VAL A 116 -13.99 -8.14 -2.01
CA VAL A 116 -14.18 -6.69 -1.88
C VAL A 116 -13.55 -5.91 -3.04
N LEU A 117 -12.35 -6.29 -3.47
CA LEU A 117 -11.71 -5.68 -4.64
C LEU A 117 -12.47 -6.00 -5.92
N ALA A 118 -12.90 -7.26 -6.11
CA ALA A 118 -13.67 -7.66 -7.29
C ALA A 118 -15.03 -6.93 -7.38
N GLU A 119 -15.69 -6.71 -6.25
CA GLU A 119 -16.95 -5.96 -6.15
C GLU A 119 -16.82 -4.49 -6.61
N SER A 120 -15.63 -3.89 -6.49
CA SER A 120 -15.37 -2.49 -6.84
C SER A 120 -15.10 -2.25 -8.34
N LEU A 121 -14.93 -3.33 -9.12
CA LEU A 121 -14.65 -3.25 -10.55
C LEU A 121 -15.94 -3.33 -11.38
N PRO A 122 -16.06 -2.53 -12.46
CA PRO A 122 -17.26 -2.49 -13.29
C PRO A 122 -17.51 -3.79 -14.09
N GLU A 123 -16.47 -4.57 -14.39
CA GLU A 123 -16.57 -5.88 -15.05
C GLU A 123 -15.82 -6.92 -14.21
N GLY A 124 -16.46 -8.05 -13.92
CA GLY A 124 -15.98 -9.06 -12.97
C GLY A 124 -14.60 -9.66 -13.30
N THR A 125 -13.91 -10.09 -12.23
CA THR A 125 -12.64 -10.84 -12.17
C THR A 125 -11.60 -10.51 -13.24
N ASP A 126 -10.99 -9.35 -13.08
CA ASP A 126 -9.79 -8.97 -13.81
C ASP A 126 -8.54 -9.67 -13.23
N SER A 127 -7.64 -10.15 -14.09
CA SER A 127 -6.29 -10.60 -13.75
C SER A 127 -5.52 -9.59 -12.86
N ARG A 128 -5.87 -8.29 -12.93
CA ARG A 128 -5.36 -7.24 -12.06
C ARG A 128 -5.62 -7.51 -10.58
N VAL A 129 -6.78 -8.07 -10.21
CA VAL A 129 -7.11 -8.38 -8.81
C VAL A 129 -6.23 -9.51 -8.29
N SER A 130 -6.11 -10.61 -9.05
CA SER A 130 -5.24 -11.72 -8.65
C SER A 130 -3.78 -11.30 -8.54
N ASN A 131 -3.28 -10.52 -9.51
CA ASN A 131 -1.90 -10.01 -9.48
C ASN A 131 -1.68 -9.08 -8.28
N LEU A 132 -2.65 -8.21 -7.99
CA LEU A 132 -2.58 -7.34 -6.82
C LEU A 132 -2.56 -8.14 -5.52
N LEU A 133 -3.45 -9.12 -5.35
CA LEU A 133 -3.50 -9.97 -4.16
C LEU A 133 -2.21 -10.75 -3.95
N GLU A 134 -1.57 -11.24 -5.02
CA GLU A 134 -0.26 -11.88 -4.95
C GLU A 134 0.82 -10.91 -4.43
N VAL A 135 0.88 -9.69 -4.98
CA VAL A 135 1.80 -8.65 -4.51
C VAL A 135 1.55 -8.33 -3.04
N LEU A 136 0.29 -8.15 -2.65
CA LEU A 136 -0.09 -7.86 -1.27
C LEU A 136 0.28 -9.01 -0.31
N ARG A 137 0.05 -10.27 -0.69
CA ARG A 137 0.49 -11.43 0.09
C ARG A 137 2.01 -11.39 0.30
N ARG A 138 2.79 -11.19 -0.77
CA ARG A 138 4.25 -11.07 -0.71
C ARG A 138 4.72 -9.91 0.17
N ARG A 139 4.01 -8.78 0.20
CA ARG A 139 4.28 -7.66 1.14
C ARG A 139 4.14 -8.11 2.58
N LYS A 140 3.01 -8.75 2.92
CA LYS A 140 2.76 -9.24 4.27
C LYS A 140 3.80 -10.29 4.71
N ASP A 141 4.13 -11.22 3.84
CA ASP A 141 5.13 -12.26 4.11
C ASP A 141 6.54 -11.66 4.31
N SER A 142 6.89 -10.63 3.54
CA SER A 142 8.16 -9.90 3.72
C SER A 142 8.20 -9.18 5.07
N TYR A 143 7.13 -8.47 5.42
CA TYR A 143 7.00 -7.80 6.71
C TYR A 143 7.07 -8.78 7.87
N MET A 144 6.37 -9.92 7.81
CA MET A 144 6.36 -10.90 8.91
C MET A 144 7.72 -11.56 9.15
N ARG A 145 8.54 -11.71 8.10
CA ARG A 145 9.91 -12.26 8.19
C ARG A 145 10.89 -11.26 8.79
N ARG A 146 10.83 -9.99 8.39
CA ARG A 146 11.81 -8.97 8.81
C ARG A 146 11.37 -8.14 10.03
N ARG A 147 10.07 -7.94 10.19
CA ARG A 147 9.40 -7.10 11.20
C ARG A 147 10.09 -5.74 11.39
N PRO A 148 10.25 -4.93 10.33
CA PRO A 148 10.74 -3.56 10.49
C PRO A 148 9.81 -2.77 11.40
N GLY A 149 10.34 -1.78 12.11
CA GLY A 149 9.55 -0.97 13.02
C GLY A 149 8.44 -0.23 12.28
N ILE A 150 7.20 -0.31 12.73
CA ILE A 150 6.05 0.34 12.10
C ILE A 150 5.33 1.26 13.07
N LEU A 151 5.17 2.52 12.65
CA LEU A 151 4.29 3.49 13.29
C LEU A 151 3.07 3.67 12.40
N ASN A 152 1.89 3.40 12.94
CA ASN A 152 0.62 3.51 12.22
C ASN A 152 -0.27 4.58 12.87
N LEU A 153 -0.73 5.54 12.08
CA LEU A 153 -1.72 6.53 12.46
C LEU A 153 -3.01 6.27 11.70
N ILE A 154 -4.13 6.19 12.42
CA ILE A 154 -5.44 5.86 11.88
C ILE A 154 -6.48 6.90 12.31
N SER A 155 -7.42 7.19 11.43
CA SER A 155 -8.55 8.09 11.69
C SER A 155 -9.68 7.37 12.44
N GLY A 156 -10.11 7.91 13.58
CA GLY A 156 -11.28 7.43 14.30
C GLY A 156 -12.55 7.54 13.46
N THR A 157 -12.72 8.66 12.74
CA THR A 157 -13.88 8.88 11.86
C THR A 157 -13.95 7.90 10.68
N GLU A 158 -12.80 7.43 10.18
CA GLU A 158 -12.79 6.40 9.13
C GLU A 158 -13.02 5.01 9.69
N ILE A 159 -12.59 4.73 10.93
CA ILE A 159 -12.97 3.51 11.64
C ILE A 159 -14.48 3.47 11.89
N GLU A 160 -15.13 4.58 12.26
CA GLU A 160 -16.58 4.65 12.45
C GLU A 160 -17.34 4.27 11.17
N ARG A 161 -16.94 4.82 10.02
CA ARG A 161 -17.50 4.46 8.71
C ARG A 161 -17.23 3.00 8.37
N PHE A 162 -16.00 2.55 8.59
CA PHE A 162 -15.59 1.18 8.36
C PHE A 162 -16.46 0.17 9.14
N LEU A 163 -16.75 0.45 10.41
CA LEU A 163 -17.62 -0.38 11.26
C LEU A 163 -19.10 -0.31 10.85
N SER A 164 -19.56 0.88 10.46
CA SER A 164 -20.96 1.10 10.06
C SER A 164 -21.29 0.43 8.72
N ASN A 165 -20.38 0.52 7.75
CA ASN A 165 -20.62 0.05 6.39
C ASN A 165 -20.09 -1.37 6.16
N GLY A 166 -19.01 -1.76 6.86
CA GLY A 166 -18.34 -3.04 6.69
C GLY A 166 -17.32 -3.03 5.54
N LEU A 167 -16.63 -4.16 5.37
CA LEU A 167 -15.74 -4.42 4.25
C LEU A 167 -16.51 -4.62 2.94
N VAL A 168 -16.98 -3.54 2.32
CA VAL A 168 -17.80 -3.61 1.10
C VAL A 168 -17.09 -2.97 -0.09
N GLY A 169 -17.16 -3.61 -1.25
CA GLY A 169 -16.57 -3.11 -2.49
C GLY A 169 -17.47 -2.14 -3.26
N LYS A 170 -18.79 -2.25 -3.07
CA LYS A 170 -19.81 -1.39 -3.68
C LYS A 170 -21.01 -1.19 -2.75
N ILE A 171 -21.82 -0.18 -3.06
CA ILE A 171 -23.10 0.07 -2.38
C ILE A 171 -24.16 -0.93 -2.89
N GLY A 172 -25.13 -1.27 -2.04
CA GLY A 172 -26.29 -2.07 -2.44
C GLY A 172 -26.03 -3.58 -2.50
N LEU A 173 -25.08 -4.09 -1.73
CA LEU A 173 -24.94 -5.53 -1.49
C LEU A 173 -26.17 -6.07 -0.74
N SER A 174 -26.40 -7.38 -0.82
CA SER A 174 -27.49 -8.02 -0.09
C SER A 174 -27.33 -7.82 1.43
N PRO A 175 -28.44 -7.77 2.19
CA PRO A 175 -28.39 -7.63 3.65
C PRO A 175 -27.51 -8.69 4.33
N ASP A 176 -27.55 -9.93 3.86
CA ASP A 176 -26.73 -11.03 4.38
C ASP A 176 -25.23 -10.80 4.17
N THR A 177 -24.84 -10.32 2.98
CA THR A 177 -23.44 -9.98 2.69
C THR A 177 -23.01 -8.80 3.53
N GLN A 178 -23.84 -7.75 3.62
CA GLN A 178 -23.52 -6.58 4.43
C GLN A 178 -23.34 -6.96 5.91
N PHE A 179 -24.20 -7.82 6.47
CA PHE A 179 -24.06 -8.33 7.83
C PHE A 179 -22.73 -9.05 8.03
N LYS A 180 -22.36 -9.97 7.11
CA LYS A 180 -21.06 -10.66 7.15
C LYS A 180 -19.88 -9.70 7.05
N ARG A 181 -19.95 -8.68 6.18
CA ARG A 181 -18.87 -7.69 5.99
C ARG A 181 -18.72 -6.73 7.16
N ARG A 182 -19.80 -6.40 7.87
CA ARG A 182 -19.76 -5.65 9.14
C ARG A 182 -19.16 -6.50 10.26
N ALA A 183 -19.49 -7.80 10.31
CA ALA A 183 -18.85 -8.73 11.25
C ALA A 183 -17.33 -8.84 11.01
N ALA A 184 -16.89 -8.93 9.76
CA ALA A 184 -15.46 -8.93 9.41
C ALA A 184 -14.78 -7.59 9.77
N ALA A 185 -15.44 -6.45 9.53
CA ALA A 185 -14.93 -5.15 9.95
C ALA A 185 -14.80 -5.03 11.48
N ARG A 186 -15.77 -5.57 12.22
CA ARG A 186 -15.71 -5.67 13.68
C ARG A 186 -14.54 -6.53 14.15
N ALA A 187 -14.36 -7.70 13.55
CA ALA A 187 -13.25 -8.60 13.87
C ALA A 187 -11.89 -7.92 13.64
N GLU A 188 -11.75 -7.20 12.53
CA GLU A 188 -10.53 -6.47 12.21
C GLU A 188 -10.26 -5.30 13.16
N ALA A 189 -11.30 -4.54 13.55
CA ALA A 189 -11.15 -3.50 14.56
C ALA A 189 -10.80 -4.07 15.95
N CYS A 190 -11.35 -5.23 16.31
CA CYS A 190 -10.95 -5.96 17.52
C CYS A 190 -9.48 -6.40 17.47
N HIS A 191 -9.03 -6.92 16.32
CA HIS A 191 -7.63 -7.28 16.09
C HIS A 191 -6.69 -6.08 16.29
N LEU A 192 -7.05 -4.93 15.72
CA LEU A 192 -6.30 -3.69 15.90
C LEU A 192 -6.29 -3.23 17.37
N ALA A 193 -7.41 -3.31 18.08
CA ALA A 193 -7.47 -2.97 19.51
C ALA A 193 -6.56 -3.89 20.34
N ASN A 194 -6.50 -5.18 20.02
CA ASN A 194 -5.60 -6.12 20.69
C ASN A 194 -4.13 -5.80 20.40
N LEU A 195 -3.77 -5.38 19.18
CA LEU A 195 -2.42 -4.91 18.87
C LEU A 195 -2.05 -3.65 19.67
N MET A 196 -3.01 -2.75 19.88
CA MET A 196 -2.81 -1.56 20.71
C MET A 196 -2.65 -1.88 22.20
N GLU A 197 -3.31 -2.92 22.71
CA GLU A 197 -3.17 -3.35 24.12
C GLU A 197 -1.89 -4.14 24.38
N SER A 198 -1.50 -5.00 23.44
CA SER A 198 -0.34 -5.89 23.60
C SER A 198 0.99 -5.22 23.26
N GLU A 199 0.96 -4.09 22.55
CA GLU A 199 2.13 -3.30 22.10
C GLU A 199 3.31 -4.17 21.66
N PRO A 200 3.15 -5.01 20.61
CA PRO A 200 4.22 -5.89 20.15
C PRO A 200 5.50 -5.09 19.81
N ILE A 201 6.66 -5.67 20.06
CA ILE A 201 7.95 -5.02 19.79
C ILE A 201 7.99 -4.54 18.34
N GLY A 202 8.30 -3.25 18.17
CA GLY A 202 8.40 -2.60 16.86
C GLY A 202 7.07 -2.16 16.26
N VAL A 203 5.93 -2.35 16.93
CA VAL A 203 4.62 -1.89 16.45
C VAL A 203 4.10 -0.77 17.34
N GLN A 204 3.81 0.38 16.74
CA GLN A 204 3.20 1.52 17.43
C GLN A 204 1.96 1.96 16.64
N ILE A 205 0.83 2.09 17.33
CA ILE A 205 -0.43 2.50 16.71
C ILE A 205 -1.00 3.69 17.47
N GLY A 206 -1.44 4.70 16.74
CA GLY A 206 -2.13 5.88 17.28
C GLY A 206 -3.45 6.11 16.56
N ILE A 207 -4.53 6.31 17.31
CA ILE A 207 -5.84 6.69 16.77
C ILE A 207 -6.07 8.17 17.00
N ILE A 208 -6.42 8.87 15.95
CA ILE A 208 -6.76 10.29 15.98
C ILE A 208 -8.29 10.39 15.97
N PRO A 209 -8.94 10.89 17.05
CA PRO A 209 -10.40 10.94 17.10
C PRO A 209 -11.05 11.79 16.00
N GLY A 210 -10.32 12.76 15.45
CA GLY A 210 -10.80 13.62 14.37
C GLY A 210 -10.59 13.04 12.98
N THR A 211 -10.83 13.87 11.97
CA THR A 211 -10.55 13.54 10.58
C THR A 211 -9.05 13.62 10.29
N LEU A 212 -8.57 12.71 9.45
CA LEU A 212 -7.26 12.81 8.81
C LEU A 212 -7.37 13.53 7.47
N PRO A 213 -6.26 14.06 6.93
CA PRO A 213 -6.20 14.41 5.52
C PRO A 213 -6.62 13.22 4.67
N HIS A 214 -7.42 13.47 3.62
CA HIS A 214 -7.94 12.42 2.75
C HIS A 214 -6.85 11.64 1.99
N ASN A 215 -5.63 12.16 1.93
CA ASN A 215 -4.50 11.50 1.26
C ASN A 215 -3.74 10.62 2.25
N SER A 216 -3.77 9.31 2.01
CA SER A 216 -2.88 8.38 2.70
C SER A 216 -1.44 8.52 2.21
N PHE A 217 -0.49 8.42 3.12
CA PHE A 217 0.93 8.43 2.79
C PHE A 217 1.73 7.51 3.70
N GLN A 218 2.92 7.16 3.21
CA GLN A 218 3.88 6.35 3.95
C GLN A 218 5.26 6.98 3.86
N ILE A 219 5.96 7.01 4.99
CA ILE A 219 7.37 7.41 5.06
C ILE A 219 8.19 6.16 5.36
N PHE A 220 9.17 5.88 4.51
CA PHE A 220 10.08 4.75 4.65
C PHE A 220 11.46 5.26 5.03
N ARG A 221 12.06 4.66 6.06
CA ARG A 221 13.44 4.87 6.45
C ARG A 221 14.24 3.62 6.11
N GLN A 222 15.16 3.76 5.16
CA GLN A 222 16.14 2.74 4.78
C GLN A 222 17.53 3.16 5.27
N ALA A 223 18.51 2.27 5.23
CA ALA A 223 19.87 2.53 5.72
C ALA A 223 20.53 3.78 5.10
N HIS A 224 20.21 4.10 3.84
CA HIS A 224 20.89 5.17 3.09
C HIS A 224 19.96 6.27 2.55
N ARG A 225 18.65 6.17 2.78
CA ARG A 225 17.68 7.14 2.26
C ARG A 225 16.34 7.12 2.99
N ARG A 226 15.55 8.16 2.77
CA ARG A 226 14.13 8.23 3.13
C ARG A 226 13.29 8.37 1.88
N LEU A 227 12.11 7.76 1.88
CA LEU A 227 11.16 7.83 0.78
C LEU A 227 9.77 8.18 1.31
N LEU A 228 9.07 9.02 0.58
CA LEU A 228 7.67 9.33 0.79
C LEU A 228 6.86 8.71 -0.34
N ALA A 229 5.83 7.93 0.01
CA ALA A 229 4.85 7.42 -0.94
C ALA A 229 3.47 8.01 -0.63
N LEU A 230 2.79 8.52 -1.66
CA LEU A 230 1.44 9.05 -1.61
C LEU A 230 0.54 8.17 -2.47
N SER A 231 -0.57 7.68 -1.90
CA SER A 231 -1.44 6.72 -2.56
C SER A 231 -2.88 7.24 -2.67
N PRO A 232 -3.44 7.32 -3.89
CA PRO A 232 -4.89 7.39 -4.09
C PRO A 232 -5.55 6.00 -4.01
N PHE A 233 -4.75 4.93 -4.05
CA PHE A 233 -5.26 3.56 -4.02
C PHE A 233 -5.57 3.10 -2.60
N ARG A 234 -6.71 2.44 -2.41
CA ARG A 234 -7.23 1.98 -1.10
C ARG A 234 -7.66 0.51 -1.15
N LEU A 235 -7.41 -0.21 -0.06
CA LEU A 235 -7.67 -1.65 0.09
C LEU A 235 -8.76 -1.97 1.15
N GLY A 236 -9.43 -0.97 1.70
CA GLY A 236 -10.42 -1.12 2.77
C GLY A 236 -11.87 -1.05 2.26
N GLU A 237 -12.73 -0.44 3.06
CA GLU A 237 -14.08 -0.05 2.63
C GLU A 237 -14.02 0.84 1.38
N GLN A 238 -14.88 0.56 0.39
CA GLN A 238 -14.93 1.26 -0.90
C GLN A 238 -13.53 1.41 -1.50
N PRO A 239 -12.89 0.28 -1.83
CA PRO A 239 -11.53 0.28 -2.33
C PRO A 239 -11.45 1.04 -3.65
N ASN A 240 -10.27 1.59 -3.89
CA ASN A 240 -9.95 2.23 -5.15
C ASN A 240 -8.65 1.61 -5.66
N ILE A 241 -8.73 0.79 -6.70
CA ILE A 241 -7.56 0.21 -7.36
C ILE A 241 -7.53 0.52 -8.86
N SER A 242 -8.51 1.30 -9.35
CA SER A 242 -8.75 1.51 -10.78
C SER A 242 -8.43 2.92 -11.25
N ALA A 243 -8.41 3.91 -10.36
CA ALA A 243 -8.23 5.31 -10.74
C ALA A 243 -7.30 6.05 -9.77
N GLY A 244 -6.41 6.88 -10.33
CA GLY A 244 -5.54 7.77 -9.58
C GLY A 244 -4.07 7.64 -9.97
N ILE A 245 -3.28 8.60 -9.53
CA ILE A 245 -1.83 8.63 -9.73
C ILE A 245 -1.17 8.60 -8.35
N ALA A 246 -0.45 7.53 -8.05
CA ALA A 246 0.41 7.45 -6.89
C ALA A 246 1.75 8.15 -7.17
N MET A 247 2.38 8.64 -6.11
CA MET A 247 3.67 9.33 -6.20
C MET A 247 4.65 8.74 -5.20
N ILE A 248 5.90 8.53 -5.62
CA ILE A 248 7.01 8.18 -4.71
C ILE A 248 8.14 9.18 -4.92
N THR A 249 8.70 9.72 -3.84
CA THR A 249 9.80 10.69 -3.93
C THR A 249 10.77 10.59 -2.76
N SER A 250 12.00 11.05 -2.99
CA SER A 250 13.04 11.27 -1.98
C SER A 250 13.28 12.76 -1.68
N ALA A 251 12.40 13.64 -2.17
CA ALA A 251 12.53 15.09 -1.97
C ALA A 251 12.49 15.44 -0.47
N GLU A 252 13.57 16.03 0.02
CA GLU A 252 13.75 16.33 1.45
C GLU A 252 12.70 17.31 1.99
N GLU A 253 12.30 18.30 1.18
CA GLU A 253 11.24 19.24 1.54
C GLU A 253 9.90 18.53 1.80
N ALA A 254 9.50 17.65 0.87
CA ALA A 254 8.25 16.88 0.98
C ALA A 254 8.31 15.97 2.21
N LEU A 255 9.43 15.28 2.42
CA LEU A 255 9.66 14.45 3.60
C LEU A 255 9.56 15.24 4.89
N ALA A 256 10.22 16.39 5.00
CA ALA A 256 10.22 17.22 6.20
C ALA A 256 8.82 17.78 6.54
N LEU A 257 8.02 18.14 5.53
CA LEU A 257 6.63 18.59 5.73
C LEU A 257 5.72 17.46 6.22
N HIS A 258 5.82 16.28 5.62
CA HIS A 258 5.02 15.12 6.02
C HIS A 258 5.45 14.59 7.39
N GLN A 259 6.74 14.58 7.69
CA GLN A 259 7.27 14.18 8.99
C GLN A 259 6.74 15.07 10.12
N ARG A 260 6.77 16.40 9.95
CA ARG A 260 6.16 17.35 10.92
C ARG A 260 4.67 17.09 11.11
N THR A 261 3.97 16.74 10.05
CA THR A 261 2.54 16.40 10.10
C THR A 261 2.31 15.13 10.92
N VAL A 262 3.10 14.08 10.70
CA VAL A 262 3.08 12.84 11.50
C VAL A 262 3.34 13.14 12.98
N GLU A 263 4.37 13.92 13.31
CA GLU A 263 4.73 14.25 14.69
C GLU A 263 3.58 14.98 15.41
N ASN A 264 2.98 15.98 14.76
CA ASN A 264 1.83 16.70 15.30
C ASN A 264 0.60 15.79 15.52
N MET A 265 0.33 14.89 14.58
CA MET A 265 -0.75 13.92 14.68
C MET A 265 -0.48 12.89 15.76
N TRP A 266 0.76 12.41 15.87
CA TRP A 266 1.19 11.49 16.90
C TRP A 266 1.03 12.09 18.29
N LEU A 267 1.41 13.35 18.52
CA LEU A 267 1.20 14.01 19.82
C LEU A 267 -0.27 13.98 20.27
N ARG A 268 -1.20 14.16 19.32
CA ARG A 268 -2.65 14.24 19.59
C ARG A 268 -3.37 12.89 19.54
N SER A 269 -2.68 11.81 19.16
CA SER A 269 -3.29 10.48 19.02
C SER A 269 -3.48 9.79 20.38
N LYS A 270 -4.53 8.98 20.48
CA LYS A 270 -4.71 8.01 21.57
C LYS A 270 -3.89 6.75 21.25
N LYS A 271 -3.11 6.29 22.21
CA LYS A 271 -2.08 5.23 22.04
C LYS A 271 -2.24 4.16 23.11
N GLY A 272 -1.60 3.01 22.91
CA GLY A 272 -1.61 1.90 23.88
C GLY A 272 -3.02 1.53 24.34
N CYS A 273 -3.17 1.20 25.62
CA CYS A 273 -4.45 0.89 26.26
C CYS A 273 -5.54 1.98 26.09
N ALA A 274 -5.16 3.26 26.12
CA ALA A 274 -6.12 4.36 25.96
C ALA A 274 -6.69 4.42 24.53
N GLY A 275 -5.84 4.15 23.53
CA GLY A 275 -6.27 4.03 22.14
C GLY A 275 -7.11 2.79 21.90
N ALA A 276 -6.75 1.65 22.50
CA ALA A 276 -7.55 0.44 22.43
C ALA A 276 -8.95 0.62 23.07
N THR A 277 -9.02 1.25 24.24
CA THR A 277 -10.28 1.58 24.92
C THR A 277 -11.17 2.44 24.03
N TYR A 278 -10.58 3.46 23.38
CA TYR A 278 -11.30 4.29 22.42
C TYR A 278 -11.81 3.48 21.22
N LEU A 279 -10.98 2.62 20.63
CA LEU A 279 -11.39 1.76 19.53
C LEU A 279 -12.52 0.81 19.92
N ARG A 280 -12.44 0.19 21.11
CA ARG A 280 -13.51 -0.67 21.63
C ARG A 280 -14.81 0.10 21.84
N SER A 281 -14.75 1.38 22.23
CA SER A 281 -15.94 2.22 22.32
C SER A 281 -16.60 2.45 20.94
N LEU A 282 -15.80 2.68 19.89
CA LEU A 282 -16.32 2.79 18.52
C LEU A 282 -16.97 1.48 18.06
N ILE A 283 -16.35 0.34 18.37
CA ILE A 283 -16.90 -0.98 18.07
C ILE A 283 -18.26 -1.18 18.74
N ALA A 284 -18.39 -0.82 20.03
CA ALA A 284 -19.65 -0.96 20.75
C ALA A 284 -20.78 -0.09 20.18
N ILE A 285 -20.45 1.07 19.62
CA ILE A 285 -21.44 2.02 19.08
C ILE A 285 -21.83 1.65 17.64
N HIS A 286 -20.85 1.33 16.78
CA HIS A 286 -21.04 1.28 15.32
C HIS A 286 -21.09 -0.14 14.73
N ALA A 287 -20.63 -1.16 15.47
CA ALA A 287 -20.53 -2.54 14.98
C ALA A 287 -21.73 -3.43 15.34
N VAL A 288 -22.94 -2.85 15.42
CA VAL A 288 -24.22 -3.50 15.76
C VAL A 288 -24.80 -4.28 14.59
#